data_AF-A0A918TR38-F1
#
_entry.id   AF-A0A918TR38-F1
#
_cell.length_a   1.000
_cell.length_b   1.000
_cell.length_c   1.000
_cell.angle_alpha   90.00
_cell.angle_beta   90.00
_cell.angle_gamma   90.00
#
_symmetry.space_group_name_H-M   'P 1'
#
loop_
_entity.id
_entity.type
_entity.pdbx_description
1 polymer ?
#
loop_
_entity_poly.entity_id
_entity_poly.type
_entity_poly.pdbx_seq_one_letter_code
_entity_poly.pdbx_strand_id
1 'polypeptide(L)'
;MLLEAQVVVPEATALGEAKEGLVEILGEGEAVLGWVTMTSPASDGVVGYSGATNLLVVFDTAGAIQGMRVLDSADTESHLIRIEREADFWKQWRGRRASESPSEPVVVSGATLTSEAIAKAMRARFLGESDAGFYDQEPSLSLIQESNDEVERLRFVPERRGSYELLDGAGQRVGYLLRSGNRAGQARGFNATQDVWVLLDARGETVEDVRLQGTRDNEPYILDVQEELKWTEAYRGKVVSELASDPRGGDLIFPVSGATVTAGSIAETVRGLLREWQREPTKTSWWQGRDWSVVAWMALALGLGWSRWKGRKWVRWVTEATAIAVGGLWLGVMIGMGSLVGWSRGGLPWESFPGLVLVAAVAVLVPVTTGKNAYCARLCAHGAAQGILFRLTKWRWVPGARTHRGLKSLRWLLLTAVVLLAAMGLRRDFSAVEPFDVWSVGFYALIPSVIWVLGLVLSLFVPKAYCKYGCPTGYLLEHLTASRGRFQPRDGWAGLLALIAWLGVWVAGRMA
;
A
#
# COMPACT_ATOMS: atom_id res chain seq x y z
N MET A 1 -15.44 -12.49 13.14
CA MET A 1 -15.28 -11.23 13.90
C MET A 1 -15.30 -11.48 15.40
N LEU A 2 -16.38 -12.05 15.99
CA LEU A 2 -16.43 -12.34 17.44
C LEU A 2 -15.25 -13.18 17.95
N LEU A 3 -14.94 -14.30 17.28
CA LEU A 3 -13.80 -15.16 17.64
C LEU A 3 -12.45 -14.39 17.66
N GLU A 4 -12.26 -13.48 16.72
CA GLU A 4 -11.04 -12.66 16.64
C GLU A 4 -11.01 -11.58 17.72
N ALA A 5 -12.17 -11.01 18.06
CA ALA A 5 -12.31 -10.07 19.16
C ALA A 5 -12.04 -10.76 20.51
N GLN A 6 -12.48 -12.01 20.70
CA GLN A 6 -12.22 -12.81 21.91
C GLN A 6 -10.73 -13.09 22.17
N VAL A 7 -9.89 -13.07 21.13
CA VAL A 7 -8.43 -13.17 21.32
C VAL A 7 -7.88 -11.92 22.01
N VAL A 8 -8.52 -10.76 21.82
CA VAL A 8 -8.11 -9.48 22.44
C VAL A 8 -8.86 -9.23 23.76
N VAL A 9 -10.15 -9.56 23.80
CA VAL A 9 -11.08 -9.39 24.93
C VAL A 9 -11.72 -10.74 25.26
N PRO A 10 -11.05 -11.60 26.06
CA PRO A 10 -11.53 -12.96 26.34
C PRO A 10 -12.93 -13.03 26.97
N GLU A 11 -13.35 -11.96 27.64
CA GLU A 11 -14.65 -11.81 28.30
C GLU A 11 -15.81 -11.53 27.31
N ALA A 12 -15.51 -11.31 26.02
CA ALA A 12 -16.50 -11.05 25.00
C ALA A 12 -17.40 -12.27 24.77
N THR A 13 -18.72 -12.12 24.98
CA THR A 13 -19.73 -13.16 24.78
C THR A 13 -20.49 -12.99 23.47
N ALA A 14 -20.69 -11.74 23.03
CA ALA A 14 -21.44 -11.42 21.81
C ALA A 14 -20.91 -10.14 21.13
N LEU A 15 -21.36 -9.93 19.89
CA LEU A 15 -21.23 -8.65 19.19
C LEU A 15 -22.60 -7.99 19.15
N GLY A 16 -22.64 -6.70 19.49
CA GLY A 16 -23.85 -5.88 19.41
C GLY A 16 -24.13 -5.39 17.99
N GLU A 17 -24.97 -4.37 17.88
CA GLU A 17 -25.29 -3.77 16.59
C GLU A 17 -24.08 -3.00 16.02
N ALA A 18 -23.96 -3.04 14.69
CA ALA A 18 -23.00 -2.22 13.99
C ALA A 18 -23.54 -0.78 13.87
N LYS A 19 -22.81 0.19 14.42
CA LYS A 19 -23.08 1.62 14.27
C LYS A 19 -21.85 2.27 13.64
N GLU A 20 -22.04 2.90 12.48
CA GLU A 20 -20.99 3.63 11.73
C GLU A 20 -19.70 2.83 11.47
N GLY A 21 -19.85 1.51 11.26
CA GLY A 21 -18.72 0.61 10.99
C GLY A 21 -17.91 0.20 12.22
N LEU A 22 -18.34 0.58 13.42
CA LEU A 22 -17.92 -0.01 14.69
C LEU A 22 -19.00 -0.99 15.17
N VAL A 23 -18.56 -2.09 15.77
CA VAL A 23 -19.44 -3.11 16.34
C VAL A 23 -19.15 -3.18 17.82
N GLU A 24 -20.17 -3.10 18.66
CA GLU A 24 -20.01 -3.22 20.11
C GLU A 24 -19.54 -4.63 20.48
N ILE A 25 -18.59 -4.71 21.41
CA ILE A 25 -18.18 -5.96 22.05
C ILE A 25 -18.95 -6.07 23.36
N LEU A 26 -19.76 -7.10 23.51
CA LEU A 26 -20.62 -7.31 24.68
C LEU A 26 -20.06 -8.44 25.56
N GLY A 27 -20.08 -8.23 26.87
CA GLY A 27 -19.73 -9.21 27.90
C GLY A 27 -20.96 -9.88 28.51
N GLU A 28 -20.80 -10.54 29.66
CA GLU A 28 -21.93 -11.06 30.42
C GLU A 28 -22.92 -9.95 30.79
N GLY A 29 -24.22 -10.25 30.66
CA GLY A 29 -25.29 -9.28 30.97
C GLY A 29 -25.38 -8.09 30.00
N GLU A 30 -24.90 -8.25 28.75
CA GLU A 30 -24.90 -7.19 27.71
C GLU A 30 -24.07 -5.95 28.07
N ALA A 31 -23.12 -6.08 29.01
CA ALA A 31 -22.20 -5.00 29.33
C ALA A 31 -21.26 -4.68 28.15
N VAL A 32 -21.16 -3.41 27.75
CA VAL A 32 -20.25 -2.97 26.68
C VAL A 32 -18.81 -3.00 27.19
N LEU A 33 -18.00 -3.88 26.61
CA LEU A 33 -16.57 -4.04 26.93
C LEU A 33 -15.67 -3.18 26.02
N GLY A 34 -16.21 -2.71 24.90
CA GLY A 34 -15.48 -1.89 23.93
C GLY A 34 -16.10 -1.98 22.55
N TRP A 35 -15.30 -1.67 21.52
CA TRP A 35 -15.74 -1.70 20.13
C TRP A 35 -14.72 -2.39 19.24
N VAL A 36 -15.21 -2.96 18.14
CA VAL A 36 -14.37 -3.58 17.11
C VAL A 36 -14.73 -3.02 15.73
N THR A 37 -13.71 -2.80 14.91
CA THR A 37 -13.88 -2.45 13.49
C THR A 37 -12.85 -3.18 12.66
N MET A 38 -12.91 -2.95 11.36
CA MET A 38 -11.90 -3.40 10.42
C MET A 38 -11.35 -2.23 9.58
N THR A 39 -10.17 -2.40 8.98
CA THR A 39 -9.55 -1.35 8.14
C THR A 39 -10.14 -1.29 6.74
N SER A 40 -10.65 -2.41 6.23
CA SER A 40 -11.45 -2.45 5.01
C SER A 40 -12.83 -1.78 5.20
N PRO A 41 -13.42 -1.15 4.17
CA PRO A 41 -12.88 -0.95 2.82
C PRO A 41 -11.92 0.23 2.70
N ALA A 42 -11.80 1.06 3.75
CA ALA A 42 -11.04 2.31 3.67
C ALA A 42 -9.59 2.07 3.25
N SER A 43 -8.94 1.02 3.74
CA SER A 43 -7.54 0.71 3.42
C SER A 43 -7.33 -0.22 2.22
N ASP A 44 -8.35 -0.55 1.42
CA ASP A 44 -8.23 -1.56 0.36
C ASP A 44 -7.27 -1.14 -0.77
N GLY A 45 -7.08 0.17 -0.97
CA GLY A 45 -6.09 0.74 -1.90
C GLY A 45 -4.64 0.73 -1.36
N VAL A 46 -4.42 0.37 -0.10
CA VAL A 46 -3.08 0.34 0.50
C VAL A 46 -2.40 -1.00 0.21
N VAL A 47 -1.58 -1.02 -0.84
CA VAL A 47 -0.85 -2.23 -1.28
C VAL A 47 0.51 -2.35 -0.56
N GLY A 48 0.73 -3.51 0.07
CA GLY A 48 2.02 -3.93 0.63
C GLY A 48 2.93 -4.61 -0.40
N TYR A 49 3.54 -5.74 -0.03
CA TYR A 49 4.47 -6.43 -0.94
C TYR A 49 3.72 -7.06 -2.13
N SER A 50 2.66 -7.80 -1.85
CA SER A 50 1.79 -8.43 -2.85
C SER A 50 0.40 -7.78 -2.90
N GLY A 51 -0.17 -7.33 -1.79
CA GLY A 51 -1.56 -6.86 -1.75
C GLY A 51 -1.93 -6.12 -0.47
N ALA A 52 -3.22 -5.80 -0.32
CA ALA A 52 -3.74 -5.14 0.86
C ALA A 52 -3.95 -6.11 2.04
N THR A 53 -3.92 -5.57 3.26
CA THR A 53 -4.15 -6.31 4.50
C THR A 53 -5.36 -5.71 5.24
N ASN A 54 -6.36 -6.54 5.53
CA ASN A 54 -7.51 -6.15 6.33
C ASN A 54 -7.25 -6.51 7.81
N LEU A 55 -7.29 -5.51 8.67
CA LEU A 55 -7.02 -5.67 10.09
C LEU A 55 -8.32 -5.50 10.87
N LEU A 56 -8.54 -6.37 11.86
CA LEU A 56 -9.45 -6.15 12.96
C LEU A 56 -8.76 -5.26 13.99
N VAL A 57 -9.45 -4.22 14.46
CA VAL A 57 -8.96 -3.28 15.46
C VAL A 57 -9.96 -3.22 16.59
N VAL A 58 -9.49 -3.49 17.81
CA VAL A 58 -10.31 -3.52 19.02
C VAL A 58 -9.96 -2.32 19.91
N PHE A 59 -10.99 -1.63 20.35
CA PHE A 59 -10.94 -0.48 21.23
C PHE A 59 -11.56 -0.80 22.58
N ASP A 60 -11.03 -0.21 23.64
CA ASP A 60 -11.70 -0.17 24.95
C ASP A 60 -12.82 0.87 24.97
N THR A 61 -13.53 0.94 26.10
CA THR A 61 -14.61 1.90 26.34
C THR A 61 -14.15 3.36 26.38
N ALA A 62 -12.84 3.64 26.47
CA ALA A 62 -12.24 4.97 26.42
C ALA A 62 -11.75 5.36 25.01
N GLY A 63 -11.90 4.47 24.02
CA GLY A 63 -11.48 4.68 22.63
C GLY A 63 -9.99 4.44 22.37
N ALA A 64 -9.28 3.78 23.29
CA ALA A 64 -7.89 3.38 23.09
C ALA A 64 -7.79 1.96 22.50
N ILE A 65 -6.81 1.73 21.64
CA ILE A 65 -6.63 0.43 20.97
C ILE A 65 -6.12 -0.61 21.98
N GLN A 66 -6.90 -1.67 22.22
CA GLN A 66 -6.50 -2.79 23.06
C GLN A 66 -5.68 -3.84 22.29
N GLY A 67 -5.98 -4.01 21.01
CA GLY A 67 -5.32 -5.00 20.16
C GLY A 67 -5.75 -4.94 18.71
N MET A 68 -4.96 -5.60 17.87
CA MET A 68 -5.17 -5.67 16.43
C MET A 68 -4.86 -7.08 15.92
N ARG A 69 -5.60 -7.54 14.92
CA ARG A 69 -5.45 -8.87 14.31
C ARG A 69 -5.59 -8.78 12.80
N VAL A 70 -4.88 -9.62 12.05
CA VAL A 70 -5.10 -9.76 10.61
C VAL A 70 -6.35 -10.61 10.39
N LEU A 71 -7.35 -10.10 9.67
CA LEU A 71 -8.55 -10.84 9.29
C LEU A 71 -8.34 -11.63 8.01
N ASP A 72 -7.84 -10.93 6.99
CA ASP A 72 -7.50 -11.49 5.69
C ASP A 72 -6.44 -10.59 5.03
N SER A 73 -5.67 -11.15 4.12
CA SER A 73 -4.69 -10.39 3.37
C SER A 73 -4.41 -10.98 2.01
N ALA A 74 -4.32 -10.10 1.02
CA ALA A 74 -3.75 -10.40 -0.29
C ALA A 74 -2.22 -10.19 -0.32
N ASP A 75 -1.61 -9.87 0.82
CA ASP A 75 -0.17 -9.80 0.97
C ASP A 75 0.43 -11.19 1.27
N THR A 76 1.75 -11.26 1.30
CA THR A 76 2.52 -12.49 1.45
C THR A 76 2.39 -13.08 2.87
N GLU A 77 1.97 -14.34 2.96
CA GLU A 77 1.69 -15.04 4.23
C GLU A 77 2.93 -15.11 5.12
N SER A 78 4.10 -15.38 4.54
CA SER A 78 5.35 -15.45 5.30
C SER A 78 5.78 -14.11 5.89
N HIS A 79 5.42 -12.99 5.25
CA HIS A 79 5.63 -11.64 5.76
C HIS A 79 4.69 -11.37 6.94
N LEU A 80 3.42 -11.76 6.81
CA LEU A 80 2.42 -11.62 7.87
C LEU A 80 2.78 -12.45 9.10
N ILE A 81 3.12 -13.73 8.95
CA ILE A 81 3.52 -14.58 10.09
C ILE A 81 4.73 -13.97 10.83
N ARG A 82 5.68 -13.37 10.09
CA ARG A 82 6.81 -12.68 10.72
C ARG A 82 6.38 -11.45 11.51
N ILE A 83 5.50 -10.62 10.95
CA ILE A 83 4.98 -9.42 11.60
C ILE A 83 4.14 -9.77 12.83
N GLU A 84 3.27 -10.78 12.74
CA GLU A 84 2.45 -11.24 13.85
C GLU A 84 3.27 -11.75 15.03
N ARG A 85 4.48 -12.26 14.79
CA ARG A 85 5.42 -12.69 15.83
C ARG A 85 6.26 -11.56 16.42
N GLU A 86 6.26 -10.38 15.81
CA GLU A 86 7.05 -9.23 16.25
C GLU A 86 6.23 -8.35 17.20
N ALA A 87 6.32 -8.62 18.51
CA ALA A 87 5.50 -7.93 19.51
C ALA A 87 5.71 -6.40 19.51
N ASP A 88 6.93 -5.94 19.27
CA ASP A 88 7.27 -4.51 19.28
C ASP A 88 6.59 -3.74 18.15
N PHE A 89 6.30 -4.41 17.03
CA PHE A 89 5.51 -3.83 15.94
C PHE A 89 4.10 -3.46 16.41
N TRP A 90 3.41 -4.32 17.16
CA TRP A 90 2.03 -4.06 17.59
C TRP A 90 1.92 -3.13 18.79
N LYS A 91 2.95 -3.08 19.64
CA LYS A 91 3.01 -2.18 20.81
C LYS A 91 2.89 -0.70 20.45
N GLN A 92 3.21 -0.30 19.21
CA GLN A 92 3.16 1.10 18.80
C GLN A 92 1.73 1.70 18.79
N TRP A 93 0.68 0.85 18.72
CA TRP A 93 -0.72 1.28 18.79
C TRP A 93 -1.41 0.98 20.12
N ARG A 94 -0.93 -0.01 20.87
CA ARG A 94 -1.62 -0.47 22.09
C ARG A 94 -1.69 0.64 23.16
N GLY A 95 -2.89 0.87 23.69
CA GLY A 95 -3.18 1.87 24.71
C GLY A 95 -3.23 3.32 24.17
N ARG A 96 -3.16 3.51 22.85
CA ARG A 96 -3.24 4.82 22.19
C ARG A 96 -4.55 4.96 21.44
N ARG A 97 -4.97 6.20 21.20
CA ARG A 97 -6.06 6.48 20.27
C ARG A 97 -5.59 6.27 18.84
N ALA A 98 -6.49 5.87 17.93
CA ALA A 98 -6.12 5.69 16.53
C ALA A 98 -5.60 6.99 15.88
N SER A 99 -6.06 8.15 16.35
CA SER A 99 -5.58 9.49 15.96
C SER A 99 -4.12 9.74 16.30
N GLU A 100 -3.55 8.99 17.25
CA GLU A 100 -2.17 9.11 17.74
C GLU A 100 -1.23 8.11 17.05
N SER A 101 -1.67 7.54 15.92
CA SER A 101 -0.83 6.63 15.12
C SER A 101 0.48 7.32 14.74
N PRO A 102 1.64 6.70 14.98
CA PRO A 102 2.94 7.33 14.75
C PRO A 102 3.11 7.70 13.27
N SER A 103 3.73 8.84 12.97
CA SER A 103 4.05 9.30 11.60
C SER A 103 5.19 8.50 10.95
N GLU A 104 6.07 7.92 11.75
CA GLU A 104 7.08 6.96 11.34
C GLU A 104 6.88 5.67 12.14
N PRO A 105 6.31 4.62 11.53
CA PRO A 105 5.96 3.42 12.24
C PRO A 105 7.21 2.57 12.46
N VAL A 106 7.22 1.79 13.54
CA VAL A 106 8.15 0.68 13.67
C VAL A 106 7.84 -0.31 12.55
N VAL A 107 8.86 -0.77 11.84
CA VAL A 107 8.73 -1.73 10.73
C VAL A 107 9.51 -3.01 11.03
N VAL A 108 9.06 -4.13 10.49
CA VAL A 108 9.71 -5.42 10.69
C VAL A 108 10.71 -5.65 9.55
N SER A 109 11.98 -5.91 9.92
CA SER A 109 13.02 -6.24 8.94
C SER A 109 12.59 -7.44 8.09
N GLY A 110 12.88 -7.43 6.79
CA GLY A 110 12.47 -8.50 5.86
C GLY A 110 10.99 -8.50 5.46
N ALA A 111 10.11 -7.90 6.25
CA ALA A 111 8.67 -7.72 5.97
C ALA A 111 8.28 -6.23 5.91
N THR A 112 9.25 -5.38 5.57
CA THR A 112 9.15 -3.92 5.75
C THR A 112 8.00 -3.30 4.96
N LEU A 113 7.77 -3.73 3.71
CA LEU A 113 6.67 -3.18 2.90
C LEU A 113 5.30 -3.53 3.46
N THR A 114 5.12 -4.77 3.89
CA THR A 114 3.88 -5.23 4.52
C THR A 114 3.66 -4.51 5.86
N SER A 115 4.72 -4.29 6.65
CA SER A 115 4.65 -3.47 7.88
C SER A 115 4.28 -2.00 7.59
N GLU A 116 4.92 -1.38 6.59
CA GLU A 116 4.62 -0.01 6.15
C GLU A 116 3.17 0.10 5.66
N ALA A 117 2.69 -0.90 4.89
CA ALA A 117 1.33 -0.96 4.40
C ALA A 117 0.31 -1.14 5.52
N ILE A 118 0.58 -1.97 6.54
CA ILE A 118 -0.27 -2.09 7.74
C ILE A 118 -0.37 -0.74 8.47
N ALA A 119 0.76 -0.04 8.64
CA ALA A 119 0.74 1.29 9.26
C ALA A 119 -0.02 2.32 8.41
N LYS A 120 0.20 2.33 7.09
CA LYS A 120 -0.56 3.16 6.14
C LYS A 120 -2.05 2.79 6.14
N ALA A 121 -2.41 1.52 6.32
CA ALA A 121 -3.80 1.05 6.42
C ALA A 121 -4.49 1.56 7.69
N MET A 122 -3.78 1.65 8.82
CA MET A 122 -4.29 2.29 10.03
C MET A 122 -4.57 3.77 9.81
N ARG A 123 -3.63 4.49 9.19
CA ARG A 123 -3.82 5.91 8.91
C ARG A 123 -4.90 6.15 7.85
N ALA A 124 -4.96 5.32 6.83
CA ALA A 124 -6.04 5.26 5.86
C ALA A 124 -7.40 5.17 6.54
N ARG A 125 -7.60 4.16 7.41
CA ARG A 125 -8.87 3.92 8.09
C ARG A 125 -9.26 5.01 9.08
N PHE A 126 -8.31 5.50 9.88
CA PHE A 126 -8.61 6.34 11.05
C PHE A 126 -8.22 7.81 10.89
N LEU A 127 -7.29 8.12 9.98
CA LEU A 127 -6.82 9.47 9.67
C LEU A 127 -7.23 9.94 8.26
N GLY A 128 -7.96 9.12 7.48
CA GLY A 128 -8.46 9.47 6.15
C GLY A 128 -7.42 9.46 5.03
N GLU A 129 -6.24 8.85 5.24
CA GLU A 129 -5.12 8.89 4.26
C GLU A 129 -5.38 8.15 2.94
N SER A 130 -6.44 7.35 2.84
CA SER A 130 -6.75 6.52 1.67
C SER A 130 -8.06 6.88 0.98
N ASP A 131 -8.76 7.92 1.45
CA ASP A 131 -10.11 8.26 0.99
C ASP A 131 -10.13 8.91 -0.41
N ALA A 132 -9.30 8.45 -1.35
CA ALA A 132 -9.41 8.85 -2.75
C ALA A 132 -10.84 8.55 -3.25
N GLY A 133 -11.61 9.59 -3.56
CA GLY A 133 -12.95 9.48 -4.15
C GLY A 133 -14.01 10.40 -3.57
N PHE A 134 -14.08 10.59 -2.24
CA PHE A 134 -15.26 11.25 -1.65
C PHE A 134 -15.20 12.79 -1.76
N TYR A 135 -14.05 13.38 -1.45
CA TYR A 135 -13.79 14.82 -1.64
C TYR A 135 -12.98 15.15 -2.91
N ASP A 136 -13.08 14.31 -3.95
CA ASP A 136 -12.30 14.48 -5.19
C ASP A 136 -12.81 15.58 -6.12
N GLN A 137 -13.96 16.19 -5.81
CA GLN A 137 -14.50 17.32 -6.57
C GLN A 137 -13.50 18.47 -6.54
N GLU A 138 -13.17 19.06 -7.70
CA GLU A 138 -12.31 20.25 -7.72
C GLU A 138 -12.99 21.42 -6.96
N PRO A 139 -12.20 22.34 -6.36
CA PRO A 139 -12.78 23.50 -5.72
C PRO A 139 -13.61 24.31 -6.71
N SER A 140 -14.90 24.49 -6.42
CA SER A 140 -15.80 25.28 -7.25
C SER A 140 -15.37 26.74 -7.25
N LEU A 141 -14.98 27.25 -8.43
CA LEU A 141 -14.63 28.66 -8.62
C LEU A 141 -15.78 29.58 -8.21
N SER A 142 -17.03 29.20 -8.51
CA SER A 142 -18.20 30.03 -8.18
C SER A 142 -18.38 30.20 -6.67
N LEU A 143 -18.09 29.15 -5.87
CA LEU A 143 -18.17 29.23 -4.41
C LEU A 143 -17.03 30.08 -3.83
N ILE A 144 -15.85 30.05 -4.44
CA ILE A 144 -14.73 30.91 -4.03
C ILE A 144 -15.04 32.37 -4.35
N GLN A 145 -15.70 32.62 -5.49
CA GLN A 145 -16.15 33.94 -5.92
C GLN A 145 -17.22 34.56 -5.02
N GLU A 146 -17.97 33.77 -4.27
CA GLU A 146 -18.87 34.28 -3.22
C GLU A 146 -18.10 34.91 -2.04
N SER A 147 -16.86 34.47 -1.81
CA SER A 147 -15.99 34.98 -0.74
C SER A 147 -15.00 36.04 -1.25
N ASN A 148 -14.53 35.93 -2.49
CA ASN A 148 -13.62 36.88 -3.13
C ASN A 148 -13.89 36.92 -4.65
N ASP A 149 -14.54 37.99 -5.12
CA ASP A 149 -15.00 38.16 -6.51
C ASP A 149 -13.87 38.49 -7.50
N GLU A 150 -12.67 38.84 -7.00
CA GLU A 150 -11.48 39.05 -7.83
C GLU A 150 -10.87 37.74 -8.36
N VAL A 151 -11.26 36.59 -7.79
CA VAL A 151 -10.71 35.28 -8.17
C VAL A 151 -11.32 34.83 -9.50
N GLU A 152 -10.48 34.72 -10.53
CA GLU A 152 -10.88 34.20 -11.85
C GLU A 152 -10.29 32.82 -12.14
N ARG A 153 -9.16 32.46 -11.51
CA ARG A 153 -8.45 31.19 -11.77
C ARG A 153 -7.81 30.60 -10.51
N LEU A 154 -7.72 29.28 -10.49
CA LEU A 154 -7.04 28.51 -9.45
C LEU A 154 -5.79 27.85 -10.03
N ARG A 155 -4.69 27.88 -9.27
CA ARG A 155 -3.45 27.15 -9.62
C ARG A 155 -3.04 26.24 -8.47
N PHE A 156 -3.04 24.94 -8.70
CA PHE A 156 -2.59 23.96 -7.71
C PHE A 156 -1.11 24.12 -7.36
N VAL A 157 -0.76 24.03 -6.08
CA VAL A 157 0.60 24.14 -5.54
C VAL A 157 1.08 22.76 -5.09
N PRO A 158 1.87 22.02 -5.89
CA PRO A 158 2.23 20.64 -5.59
C PRO A 158 3.13 20.48 -4.35
N GLU A 159 3.92 21.51 -4.00
CA GLU A 159 4.79 21.47 -2.81
C GLU A 159 4.03 21.66 -1.49
N ARG A 160 2.78 22.11 -1.55
CA ARG A 160 1.90 22.30 -0.38
C ARG A 160 0.62 21.52 -0.63
N ARG A 161 0.51 20.35 0.01
CA ARG A 161 -0.61 19.42 -0.17
C ARG A 161 -1.95 20.17 -0.21
N GLY A 162 -2.84 19.81 -1.13
CA GLY A 162 -4.22 20.35 -1.21
C GLY A 162 -4.32 21.88 -1.20
N SER A 163 -3.29 22.62 -1.65
CA SER A 163 -3.27 24.08 -1.62
C SER A 163 -3.33 24.65 -3.05
N TYR A 164 -4.05 25.75 -3.21
CA TYR A 164 -4.20 26.46 -4.48
C TYR A 164 -3.83 27.92 -4.29
N GLU A 165 -3.22 28.51 -5.32
CA GLU A 165 -3.17 29.96 -5.46
C GLU A 165 -4.44 30.45 -6.16
N LEU A 166 -4.98 31.54 -5.63
CA LEU A 166 -6.12 32.26 -6.19
C LEU A 166 -5.56 33.40 -7.05
N LEU A 167 -5.94 33.44 -8.33
CA LEU A 167 -5.41 34.37 -9.31
C LEU A 167 -6.53 35.23 -9.92
N ASP A 168 -6.24 36.50 -10.15
CA ASP A 168 -7.11 37.43 -10.88
C ASP A 168 -7.05 37.24 -12.41
N GLY A 169 -7.85 38.04 -13.14
CA GLY A 169 -7.85 38.05 -14.60
C GLY A 169 -6.51 38.44 -15.23
N ALA A 170 -5.67 39.21 -14.52
CA ALA A 170 -4.31 39.55 -14.94
C ALA A 170 -3.27 38.46 -14.60
N GLY A 171 -3.65 37.43 -13.84
CA GLY A 171 -2.76 36.37 -13.35
C GLY A 171 -1.94 36.75 -12.12
N GLN A 172 -2.29 37.83 -11.42
CA GLN A 172 -1.71 38.19 -10.13
C GLN A 172 -2.37 37.37 -9.03
N ARG A 173 -1.58 37.02 -8.01
CA ARG A 173 -2.08 36.26 -6.86
C ARG A 173 -2.84 37.18 -5.92
N VAL A 174 -4.11 36.87 -5.72
CA VAL A 174 -5.02 37.56 -4.80
C VAL A 174 -5.19 36.81 -3.48
N GLY A 175 -4.84 35.52 -3.43
CA GLY A 175 -4.94 34.74 -2.20
C GLY A 175 -4.44 33.30 -2.30
N TYR A 176 -4.66 32.54 -1.23
CA TYR A 176 -4.45 31.09 -1.19
C TYR A 176 -5.71 30.38 -0.70
N LEU A 177 -5.98 29.20 -1.24
CA LEU A 177 -6.97 28.28 -0.72
C LEU A 177 -6.25 27.07 -0.14
N LEU A 178 -6.43 26.83 1.16
CA LEU A 178 -6.05 25.59 1.82
C LEU A 178 -7.29 24.70 1.91
N ARG A 179 -7.20 23.49 1.39
CA ARG A 179 -8.31 22.55 1.43
C ARG A 179 -7.96 21.30 2.21
N SER A 180 -8.82 20.88 3.13
CA SER A 180 -8.62 19.63 3.86
C SER A 180 -8.84 18.42 2.95
N GLY A 181 -9.88 18.38 2.11
CA GLY A 181 -10.12 17.26 1.18
C GLY A 181 -10.05 15.89 1.88
N ASN A 182 -9.36 14.92 1.28
CA ASN A 182 -9.09 13.60 1.87
C ASN A 182 -7.75 13.56 2.64
N ARG A 183 -7.33 14.65 3.29
CA ARG A 183 -6.00 14.72 3.93
C ARG A 183 -5.89 13.86 5.18
N ALA A 184 -4.72 13.25 5.29
CA ALA A 184 -4.14 12.66 6.49
C ALA A 184 -4.27 13.53 7.75
N GLY A 185 -4.85 12.98 8.81
CA GLY A 185 -4.77 13.57 10.16
C GLY A 185 -5.77 14.68 10.42
N GLN A 186 -6.82 14.79 9.60
CA GLN A 186 -7.98 15.61 9.95
C GLN A 186 -8.63 15.10 11.23
N ALA A 187 -9.11 16.04 12.05
CA ALA A 187 -9.94 15.66 13.17
C ALA A 187 -11.27 15.12 12.64
N ARG A 188 -11.76 14.04 13.25
CA ARG A 188 -13.05 13.48 12.91
C ARG A 188 -14.14 14.14 13.74
N GLY A 189 -15.24 14.48 13.08
CA GLY A 189 -16.50 14.81 13.71
C GLY A 189 -17.14 13.58 14.34
N PHE A 190 -18.45 13.64 14.51
CA PHE A 190 -19.18 12.57 15.17
C PHE A 190 -18.95 11.21 14.47
N ASN A 191 -19.01 11.19 13.13
CA ASN A 191 -18.94 9.97 12.33
C ASN A 191 -17.89 10.00 11.20
N ALA A 192 -17.39 11.18 10.82
CA ALA A 192 -16.49 11.29 9.69
C ALA A 192 -15.58 12.51 9.67
N THR A 193 -14.71 12.57 8.66
CA THR A 193 -13.90 13.75 8.32
C THR A 193 -14.72 14.77 7.53
N GLN A 194 -14.28 16.03 7.53
CA GLN A 194 -14.94 17.12 6.81
C GLN A 194 -14.01 17.74 5.78
N ASP A 195 -14.55 18.06 4.60
CA ASP A 195 -13.86 18.92 3.63
C ASP A 195 -14.05 20.38 4.01
N VAL A 196 -13.01 20.96 4.59
CA VAL A 196 -12.93 22.32 5.10
C VAL A 196 -11.97 23.11 4.25
N TRP A 197 -12.41 24.28 3.83
CA TRP A 197 -11.65 25.23 3.03
C TRP A 197 -11.28 26.42 3.88
N VAL A 198 -10.04 26.87 3.80
CA VAL A 198 -9.54 28.08 4.47
C VAL A 198 -8.97 28.98 3.38
N LEU A 199 -9.59 30.14 3.20
CA LEU A 199 -9.11 31.17 2.28
C LEU A 199 -8.20 32.11 3.04
N LEU A 200 -7.03 32.37 2.47
CA LEU A 200 -6.04 33.30 2.99
C LEU A 200 -5.83 34.45 2.01
N ASP A 201 -5.39 35.57 2.55
CA ASP A 201 -5.01 36.76 1.78
C ASP A 201 -3.83 36.50 0.83
N ALA A 202 -3.53 37.48 -0.04
CA ALA A 202 -2.46 37.40 -1.03
C ALA A 202 -1.07 37.07 -0.46
N ARG A 203 -0.85 37.31 0.83
CA ARG A 203 0.38 37.02 1.58
C ARG A 203 0.35 35.69 2.33
N GLY A 204 -0.84 35.12 2.57
CA GLY A 204 -1.02 33.92 3.37
C GLY A 204 -0.85 34.16 4.88
N GLU A 205 -1.04 35.40 5.33
CA GLU A 205 -0.82 35.86 6.70
C GLU A 205 -2.13 35.95 7.50
N THR A 206 -3.26 36.22 6.83
CA THR A 206 -4.58 36.37 7.47
C THR A 206 -5.63 35.49 6.80
N VAL A 207 -6.59 35.01 7.59
CA VAL A 207 -7.73 34.22 7.09
C VAL A 207 -8.82 35.16 6.59
N GLU A 208 -9.21 35.03 5.32
CA GLU A 208 -10.33 35.78 4.72
C GLU A 208 -11.65 35.09 5.00
N ASP A 209 -11.68 33.76 4.90
CA ASP A 209 -12.90 32.97 5.08
C ASP A 209 -12.60 31.51 5.40
N VAL A 210 -13.58 30.84 5.99
CA VAL A 210 -13.54 29.38 6.19
C VAL A 210 -14.87 28.79 5.75
N ARG A 211 -14.85 27.69 5.01
CA ARG A 211 -16.06 27.03 4.51
C ARG A 211 -16.03 25.54 4.78
N LEU A 212 -17.22 24.99 5.02
CA LEU A 212 -17.44 23.55 5.04
C LEU A 212 -18.02 23.16 3.68
N GLN A 213 -17.19 22.54 2.84
CA GLN A 213 -17.59 22.10 1.49
C GLN A 213 -18.40 20.81 1.52
N GLY A 214 -18.05 19.91 2.43
CA GLY A 214 -18.71 18.62 2.55
C GLY A 214 -18.41 17.98 3.89
N THR A 215 -19.37 17.22 4.39
CA THR A 215 -19.23 16.41 5.61
C THR A 215 -19.94 15.08 5.39
N ARG A 216 -19.47 14.04 6.07
CA ARG A 216 -20.13 12.73 6.09
C ARG A 216 -20.73 12.41 7.46
N ASP A 217 -20.87 13.41 8.33
CA ASP A 217 -21.67 13.28 9.55
C ASP A 217 -23.16 13.17 9.20
N ASN A 218 -23.97 12.51 10.03
CA ASN A 218 -25.38 12.25 9.70
C ASN A 218 -26.24 13.52 9.80
N GLU A 219 -27.39 13.58 9.12
CA GLU A 219 -28.45 14.55 9.44
C GLU A 219 -29.04 14.28 10.85
N PRO A 220 -29.42 15.31 11.64
CA PRO A 220 -29.55 16.74 11.28
C PRO A 220 -28.27 17.58 11.45
N TYR A 221 -27.16 17.00 11.91
CA TYR A 221 -25.95 17.76 12.28
C TYR A 221 -25.34 18.55 11.11
N ILE A 222 -25.52 18.11 9.86
CA ILE A 222 -25.10 18.84 8.67
C ILE A 222 -25.87 20.17 8.54
N LEU A 223 -27.18 20.15 8.73
CA LEU A 223 -28.04 21.32 8.60
C LEU A 223 -27.84 22.26 9.79
N ASP A 224 -27.77 21.73 11.02
CA ASP A 224 -27.51 22.56 12.20
C ASP A 224 -26.14 23.24 12.13
N VAL A 225 -25.13 22.54 11.59
CA VAL A 225 -23.84 23.16 11.27
C VAL A 225 -24.06 24.18 10.14
N GLN A 226 -24.42 23.79 8.92
CA GLN A 226 -24.54 24.74 7.78
C GLN A 226 -25.44 25.97 8.03
N GLU A 227 -26.54 25.84 8.79
CA GLU A 227 -27.50 26.91 9.09
C GLU A 227 -27.13 27.75 10.34
N GLU A 228 -26.52 27.17 11.39
CA GLU A 228 -26.09 27.94 12.59
C GLU A 228 -24.66 28.48 12.51
N LEU A 229 -23.91 28.18 11.45
CA LEU A 229 -22.50 28.53 11.28
C LEU A 229 -22.25 30.06 11.13
N LYS A 230 -22.34 30.79 12.26
CA LYS A 230 -21.71 32.10 12.49
C LYS A 230 -20.21 32.02 12.82
N TRP A 231 -19.64 30.81 12.89
CA TRP A 231 -18.22 30.55 13.15
C TRP A 231 -17.24 31.16 12.14
N THR A 232 -17.63 31.38 10.86
CA THR A 232 -16.73 31.91 9.82
C THR A 232 -16.23 33.31 10.19
N GLU A 233 -17.12 34.11 10.78
CA GLU A 233 -16.83 35.45 11.32
C GLU A 233 -15.72 35.40 12.38
N ALA A 234 -15.60 34.29 13.10
CA ALA A 234 -14.62 34.15 14.15
C ALA A 234 -13.20 33.89 13.64
N TYR A 235 -13.05 33.47 12.39
CA TYR A 235 -11.74 33.28 11.74
C TYR A 235 -11.38 34.47 10.84
N ARG A 236 -12.38 35.16 10.29
CA ARG A 236 -12.18 36.28 9.36
C ARG A 236 -11.32 37.38 9.99
N GLY A 237 -10.28 37.79 9.26
CA GLY A 237 -9.34 38.83 9.66
C GLY A 237 -8.33 38.42 10.73
N LYS A 238 -8.35 37.17 11.23
CA LYS A 238 -7.38 36.69 12.21
C LYS A 238 -6.06 36.28 11.56
N VAL A 239 -4.97 36.46 12.30
CA VAL A 239 -3.61 36.13 11.86
C VAL A 239 -3.38 34.62 11.94
N VAL A 240 -2.82 34.05 10.88
CA VAL A 240 -2.57 32.61 10.74
C VAL A 240 -1.64 32.07 11.83
N SER A 241 -0.58 32.81 12.19
CA SER A 241 0.37 32.43 13.26
C SER A 241 -0.28 32.29 14.63
N GLU A 242 -1.24 33.15 14.94
CA GLU A 242 -1.95 33.12 16.22
C GLU A 242 -2.91 31.93 16.29
N LEU A 243 -3.70 31.73 15.23
CA LEU A 243 -4.64 30.61 15.14
C LEU A 243 -3.96 29.24 15.17
N ALA A 244 -2.78 29.11 14.55
CA ALA A 244 -2.04 27.85 14.52
C ALA A 244 -1.40 27.49 15.87
N SER A 245 -1.05 28.49 16.68
CA SER A 245 -0.28 28.30 17.93
C SER A 245 -1.14 28.17 19.19
N ASP A 246 -2.43 28.48 19.14
CA ASP A 246 -3.36 28.31 20.28
C ASP A 246 -3.52 26.82 20.65
N PRO A 247 -3.06 26.39 21.86
CA PRO A 247 -3.13 25.01 22.31
C PRO A 247 -4.51 24.58 22.84
N ARG A 248 -5.39 25.52 23.19
CA ARG A 248 -6.67 25.23 23.87
C ARG A 248 -7.90 25.57 23.02
N GLY A 249 -7.75 26.35 21.94
CA GLY A 249 -8.87 26.77 21.09
C GLY A 249 -9.97 27.51 21.85
N GLY A 250 -9.60 28.14 22.98
CA GLY A 250 -10.49 28.42 24.11
C GLY A 250 -11.66 29.35 23.82
N ASP A 251 -11.53 30.20 22.81
CA ASP A 251 -12.55 31.19 22.43
C ASP A 251 -13.14 30.94 21.03
N LEU A 252 -12.77 29.84 20.36
CA LEU A 252 -13.15 29.53 18.97
C LEU A 252 -13.96 28.25 18.81
N ILE A 253 -14.19 27.51 19.89
CA ILE A 253 -15.10 26.36 19.90
C ILE A 253 -16.50 26.89 20.21
N PHE A 254 -17.29 27.13 19.15
CA PHE A 254 -18.70 27.46 19.31
C PHE A 254 -19.46 26.16 19.61
N PRO A 255 -20.08 26.02 20.79
CA PRO A 255 -20.95 24.89 21.03
C PRO A 255 -22.18 25.03 20.14
N VAL A 256 -22.23 24.22 19.08
CA VAL A 256 -23.45 24.01 18.28
C VAL A 256 -24.29 22.98 19.02
N SER A 257 -25.52 23.32 19.39
CA SER A 257 -26.37 22.44 20.19
C SER A 257 -26.62 21.13 19.43
N GLY A 258 -26.20 19.99 19.98
CA GLY A 258 -26.28 18.69 19.31
C GLY A 258 -25.09 18.34 18.42
N ALA A 259 -24.33 19.30 17.89
CA ALA A 259 -23.23 19.07 16.94
C ALA A 259 -21.83 19.45 17.48
N THR A 260 -21.64 19.53 18.80
CA THR A 260 -20.39 19.96 19.45
C THR A 260 -19.14 19.18 18.98
N VAL A 261 -19.26 17.87 18.76
CA VAL A 261 -18.14 17.00 18.33
C VAL A 261 -17.72 17.36 16.90
N THR A 262 -18.67 17.50 16.00
CA THR A 262 -18.46 17.93 14.60
C THR A 262 -17.87 19.34 14.53
N ALA A 263 -18.44 20.30 15.26
CA ALA A 263 -17.90 21.66 15.30
C ALA A 263 -16.45 21.72 15.83
N GLY A 264 -16.16 20.95 16.88
CA GLY A 264 -14.80 20.83 17.43
C GLY A 264 -13.80 20.25 16.42
N SER A 265 -14.22 19.26 15.65
CA SER A 265 -13.36 18.63 14.63
C SER A 265 -13.07 19.54 13.42
N ILE A 266 -14.03 20.36 13.01
CA ILE A 266 -13.81 21.38 11.98
C ILE A 266 -12.78 22.40 12.47
N ALA A 267 -12.92 22.89 13.71
CA ALA A 267 -11.98 23.85 14.29
C ALA A 267 -10.55 23.27 14.39
N GLU A 268 -10.42 22.01 14.79
CA GLU A 268 -9.11 21.34 14.82
C GLU A 268 -8.54 21.11 13.42
N THR A 269 -9.38 20.80 12.43
CA THR A 269 -8.98 20.67 11.02
C THR A 269 -8.47 21.99 10.44
N VAL A 270 -9.15 23.11 10.72
CA VAL A 270 -8.67 24.46 10.34
C VAL A 270 -7.29 24.72 10.95
N ARG A 271 -7.10 24.45 12.25
CA ARG A 271 -5.81 24.63 12.92
C ARG A 271 -4.72 23.73 12.31
N GLY A 272 -5.06 22.49 11.99
CA GLY A 272 -4.17 21.55 11.29
C GLY A 272 -3.67 22.12 9.96
N LEU A 273 -4.59 22.65 9.14
CA LEU A 273 -4.26 23.30 7.87
C LEU A 273 -3.34 24.52 8.05
N LEU A 274 -3.63 25.38 9.03
CA LEU A 274 -2.82 26.58 9.31
C LEU A 274 -1.43 26.24 9.87
N ARG A 275 -1.32 25.20 10.71
CA ARG A 275 -0.02 24.70 11.20
C ARG A 275 0.82 24.12 10.06
N GLU A 276 0.21 23.37 9.15
CA GLU A 276 0.91 22.83 7.98
C GLU A 276 1.34 23.96 7.03
N TRP A 277 0.51 24.98 6.86
CA TRP A 277 0.84 26.17 6.07
C TRP A 277 2.08 26.92 6.62
N GLN A 278 2.26 26.94 7.94
CA GLN A 278 3.44 27.55 8.56
C GLN A 278 4.71 26.71 8.46
N ARG A 279 4.58 25.40 8.24
CA ARG A 279 5.74 24.54 8.03
C ARG A 279 6.32 24.82 6.65
N GLU A 280 7.64 24.72 6.56
CA GLU A 280 8.29 24.72 5.25
C GLU A 280 7.74 23.58 4.39
N PRO A 281 7.49 23.82 3.08
CA PRO A 281 6.99 22.78 2.20
C PRO A 281 7.92 21.56 2.27
N THR A 282 7.37 20.44 2.72
CA THR A 282 8.14 19.21 2.82
C THR A 282 8.44 18.72 1.41
N LYS A 283 9.72 18.67 1.04
CA LYS A 283 10.16 17.99 -0.18
C LYS A 283 9.97 16.48 0.02
N THR A 284 8.76 15.97 -0.13
CA THR A 284 8.53 14.52 -0.13
C THR A 284 9.01 13.98 -1.47
N SER A 285 10.24 13.48 -1.52
CA SER A 285 10.74 12.71 -2.66
C SER A 285 9.97 11.40 -2.74
N TRP A 286 9.38 11.11 -3.90
CA TRP A 286 8.76 9.80 -4.18
C TRP A 286 9.78 8.65 -4.15
N TRP A 287 11.07 8.95 -4.27
CA TRP A 287 12.16 7.99 -4.21
C TRP A 287 12.85 8.01 -2.86
N GLN A 288 12.93 6.85 -2.21
CA GLN A 288 13.67 6.65 -0.98
C GLN A 288 15.08 6.11 -1.25
N GLY A 289 15.96 6.13 -0.25
CA GLY A 289 17.33 5.60 -0.38
C GLY A 289 17.36 4.11 -0.77
N ARG A 290 16.34 3.34 -0.36
CA ARG A 290 16.15 1.94 -0.76
C ARG A 290 15.93 1.81 -2.27
N ASP A 291 15.13 2.68 -2.88
CA ASP A 291 14.86 2.66 -4.32
C ASP A 291 16.12 2.92 -5.14
N TRP A 292 16.92 3.90 -4.72
CA TRP A 292 18.21 4.18 -5.33
C TRP A 292 19.19 3.00 -5.20
N SER A 293 19.13 2.27 -4.09
CA SER A 293 19.91 1.04 -3.89
C SER A 293 19.48 -0.06 -4.87
N VAL A 294 18.17 -0.21 -5.12
CA VAL A 294 17.63 -1.12 -6.14
C VAL A 294 18.11 -0.73 -7.53
N VAL A 295 18.02 0.55 -7.89
CA VAL A 295 18.48 1.08 -9.18
C VAL A 295 19.97 0.81 -9.38
N ALA A 296 20.81 1.14 -8.39
CA ALA A 296 22.25 0.96 -8.45
C ALA A 296 22.62 -0.52 -8.61
N TRP A 297 22.00 -1.41 -7.84
CA TRP A 297 22.19 -2.85 -7.94
C TRP A 297 21.78 -3.40 -9.31
N MET A 298 20.61 -3.00 -9.81
CA MET A 298 20.09 -3.47 -11.09
C MET A 298 20.97 -2.98 -12.25
N ALA A 299 21.39 -1.70 -12.22
CA ALA A 299 22.31 -1.13 -13.19
C ALA A 299 23.65 -1.88 -13.21
N LEU A 300 24.19 -2.22 -12.04
CA LEU A 300 25.41 -3.01 -11.92
C LEU A 300 25.23 -4.43 -12.51
N ALA A 301 24.18 -5.14 -12.11
CA ALA A 301 23.93 -6.51 -12.53
C ALA A 301 23.68 -6.63 -14.04
N LEU A 302 22.88 -5.72 -14.61
CA LEU A 302 22.61 -5.66 -16.05
C LEU A 302 23.82 -5.16 -16.83
N GLY A 303 24.50 -4.13 -16.34
CA GLY A 303 25.69 -3.54 -16.95
C GLY A 303 26.82 -4.57 -17.08
N LEU A 304 27.16 -5.28 -16.00
CA LEU A 304 28.12 -6.40 -16.05
C LEU A 304 27.67 -7.49 -17.02
N GLY A 305 26.36 -7.76 -17.04
CA GLY A 305 25.72 -8.76 -17.88
C GLY A 305 25.78 -8.52 -19.38
N TRP A 306 25.73 -7.26 -19.80
CA TRP A 306 25.80 -6.82 -21.19
C TRP A 306 27.18 -6.29 -21.59
N SER A 307 28.05 -6.03 -20.63
CA SER A 307 29.42 -5.62 -20.88
C SER A 307 30.20 -6.63 -21.71
N ARG A 308 31.31 -6.16 -22.29
CA ARG A 308 32.34 -6.99 -22.93
C ARG A 308 32.94 -8.05 -22.00
N TRP A 309 32.76 -7.91 -20.68
CA TRP A 309 33.32 -8.82 -19.67
C TRP A 309 32.40 -9.98 -19.29
N LYS A 310 31.18 -10.06 -19.85
CA LYS A 310 30.18 -11.11 -19.54
C LYS A 310 30.70 -12.56 -19.62
N GLY A 311 31.76 -12.81 -20.41
CA GLY A 311 32.38 -14.13 -20.56
C GLY A 311 33.39 -14.49 -19.47
N ARG A 312 33.81 -13.53 -18.64
CA ARG A 312 34.79 -13.77 -17.57
C ARG A 312 34.13 -14.46 -16.38
N LYS A 313 34.78 -15.52 -15.88
CA LYS A 313 34.27 -16.32 -14.74
C LYS A 313 33.98 -15.44 -13.52
N TRP A 314 34.88 -14.52 -13.18
CA TRP A 314 34.73 -13.64 -12.01
C TRP A 314 33.51 -12.73 -12.12
N VAL A 315 33.20 -12.17 -13.31
CA VAL A 315 32.02 -11.31 -13.51
C VAL A 315 30.75 -12.07 -13.20
N ARG A 316 30.66 -13.31 -13.68
CA ARG A 316 29.51 -14.17 -13.38
C ARG A 316 29.36 -14.45 -11.88
N TRP A 317 30.46 -14.74 -11.18
CA TRP A 317 30.44 -14.94 -9.73
C TRP A 317 30.00 -13.68 -8.99
N VAL A 318 30.50 -12.50 -9.39
CA VAL A 318 30.10 -11.22 -8.80
C VAL A 318 28.61 -10.94 -9.05
N THR A 319 28.11 -11.11 -10.28
CA THR A 319 26.68 -10.91 -10.58
C THR A 319 25.81 -11.86 -9.77
N GLU A 320 26.16 -13.14 -9.68
CA GLU A 320 25.38 -14.11 -8.90
C GLU A 320 25.46 -13.85 -7.38
N ALA A 321 26.63 -13.46 -6.86
CA ALA A 321 26.80 -13.10 -5.44
C ALA A 321 26.02 -11.84 -5.07
N THR A 322 26.06 -10.80 -5.92
CA THR A 322 25.28 -9.56 -5.70
C THR A 322 23.78 -9.83 -5.80
N ALA A 323 23.32 -10.71 -6.69
CA ALA A 323 21.91 -11.10 -6.73
C ALA A 323 21.45 -11.74 -5.41
N ILE A 324 22.29 -12.56 -4.78
CA ILE A 324 21.99 -13.20 -3.49
C ILE A 324 22.08 -12.20 -2.34
N ALA A 325 23.22 -11.53 -2.19
CA ALA A 325 23.49 -10.68 -1.03
C ALA A 325 22.68 -9.37 -1.05
N VAL A 326 22.62 -8.70 -2.20
CA VAL A 326 21.94 -7.41 -2.34
C VAL A 326 20.48 -7.62 -2.72
N GLY A 327 20.20 -8.32 -3.82
CA GLY A 327 18.84 -8.50 -4.32
C GLY A 327 17.96 -9.35 -3.38
N GLY A 328 18.49 -10.47 -2.90
CA GLY A 328 17.80 -11.40 -2.02
C GLY A 328 17.80 -10.97 -0.55
N LEU A 329 18.98 -11.00 0.09
CA LEU A 329 19.09 -10.88 1.55
C LEU A 329 18.95 -9.44 2.08
N TRP A 330 19.48 -8.44 1.37
CA TRP A 330 19.42 -7.05 1.84
C TRP A 330 18.16 -6.32 1.38
N LEU A 331 17.86 -6.34 0.07
CA LEU A 331 16.74 -5.60 -0.50
C LEU A 331 15.43 -6.40 -0.53
N GLY A 332 15.50 -7.74 -0.56
CA GLY A 332 14.30 -8.60 -0.61
C GLY A 332 13.46 -8.44 -1.89
N VAL A 333 14.02 -7.91 -2.98
CA VAL A 333 13.26 -7.52 -4.19
C VAL A 333 13.08 -8.69 -5.16
N MET A 334 12.21 -9.65 -4.81
CA MET A 334 11.94 -10.82 -5.65
C MET A 334 10.56 -10.75 -6.31
N ILE A 335 10.53 -10.64 -7.64
CA ILE A 335 9.29 -10.75 -8.42
C ILE A 335 8.86 -12.22 -8.49
N GLY A 336 7.62 -12.47 -8.09
CA GLY A 336 6.94 -13.74 -8.15
C GLY A 336 5.46 -13.62 -8.55
N MET A 337 4.78 -14.76 -8.65
CA MET A 337 3.35 -14.84 -8.97
C MET A 337 2.49 -14.17 -7.89
N GLY A 338 2.89 -14.22 -6.62
CA GLY A 338 2.23 -13.49 -5.53
C GLY A 338 2.12 -12.00 -5.81
N SER A 339 3.26 -11.36 -6.10
CA SER A 339 3.31 -9.94 -6.43
C SER A 339 2.56 -9.62 -7.72
N LEU A 340 2.75 -10.40 -8.80
CA LEU A 340 2.10 -10.14 -10.09
C LEU A 340 0.57 -10.26 -10.00
N VAL A 341 0.06 -11.30 -9.33
CA VAL A 341 -1.39 -11.50 -9.15
C VAL A 341 -1.96 -10.45 -8.20
N GLY A 342 -1.27 -10.19 -7.08
CA GLY A 342 -1.74 -9.22 -6.10
C GLY A 342 -1.80 -7.81 -6.66
N TRP A 343 -0.78 -7.36 -7.41
CA TRP A 343 -0.80 -6.05 -8.06
C TRP A 343 -1.80 -5.94 -9.21
N SER A 344 -2.14 -7.06 -9.87
CA SER A 344 -3.21 -7.05 -10.88
C SER A 344 -4.59 -6.74 -10.29
N ARG A 345 -4.75 -6.92 -8.96
CA ARG A 345 -6.00 -6.68 -8.23
C ARG A 345 -5.98 -5.37 -7.44
N GLY A 346 -4.90 -5.10 -6.71
CA GLY A 346 -4.77 -3.93 -5.82
C GLY A 346 -4.08 -2.72 -6.46
N GLY A 347 -3.55 -2.86 -7.67
CA GLY A 347 -2.72 -1.86 -8.30
C GLY A 347 -1.23 -2.03 -7.97
N LEU A 348 -0.41 -1.25 -8.67
CA LEU A 348 1.05 -1.30 -8.53
C LEU A 348 1.51 -0.39 -7.38
N PRO A 349 2.47 -0.81 -6.55
CA PRO A 349 2.94 -0.03 -5.39
C PRO A 349 3.92 1.08 -5.79
N TRP A 350 3.56 1.94 -6.76
CA TRP A 350 4.45 3.00 -7.28
C TRP A 350 4.75 4.09 -6.24
N GLU A 351 3.80 4.39 -5.36
CA GLU A 351 3.99 5.38 -4.28
C GLU A 351 4.83 4.82 -3.13
N SER A 352 4.61 3.55 -2.79
CA SER A 352 5.22 2.91 -1.62
C SER A 352 6.60 2.32 -1.94
N PHE A 353 6.79 1.78 -3.15
CA PHE A 353 8.06 1.16 -3.53
C PHE A 353 8.34 1.17 -5.05
N PRO A 354 8.64 2.34 -5.65
CA PRO A 354 8.88 2.47 -7.09
C PRO A 354 10.04 1.60 -7.58
N GLY A 355 11.05 1.33 -6.75
CA GLY A 355 12.18 0.46 -7.08
C GLY A 355 11.77 -0.98 -7.38
N LEU A 356 10.83 -1.56 -6.62
CA LEU A 356 10.33 -2.92 -6.87
C LEU A 356 9.52 -2.99 -8.17
N VAL A 357 8.71 -1.96 -8.44
CA VAL A 357 7.97 -1.87 -9.69
C VAL A 357 8.92 -1.76 -10.88
N LEU A 358 10.04 -1.03 -10.73
CA LEU A 358 11.08 -0.95 -11.76
C LEU A 358 11.73 -2.33 -12.03
N VAL A 359 11.98 -3.14 -10.99
CA VAL A 359 12.48 -4.52 -11.16
C VAL A 359 11.49 -5.37 -11.95
N ALA A 360 10.18 -5.24 -11.66
CA ALA A 360 9.12 -5.93 -12.39
C ALA A 360 9.06 -5.49 -13.87
N ALA A 361 9.14 -4.18 -14.10
CA ALA A 361 9.18 -3.61 -15.45
C ALA A 361 10.38 -4.16 -16.24
N VAL A 362 11.57 -4.20 -15.65
CA VAL A 362 12.75 -4.81 -16.28
C VAL A 362 12.56 -6.31 -16.50
N ALA A 363 11.94 -7.02 -15.56
CA ALA A 363 11.67 -8.45 -15.69
C ALA A 363 10.74 -8.78 -16.87
N VAL A 364 9.81 -7.89 -17.22
CA VAL A 364 8.86 -8.06 -18.35
C VAL A 364 9.40 -7.46 -19.66
N LEU A 365 9.86 -6.21 -19.63
CA LEU A 365 10.23 -5.45 -20.84
C LEU A 365 11.52 -5.95 -21.49
N VAL A 366 12.51 -6.38 -20.70
CA VAL A 366 13.79 -6.86 -21.27
C VAL A 366 13.62 -8.17 -22.05
N PRO A 367 12.90 -9.20 -21.56
CA PRO A 367 12.55 -10.36 -22.37
C PRO A 367 11.86 -10.02 -23.68
N VAL A 368 10.86 -9.14 -23.65
CA VAL A 368 10.05 -8.76 -24.81
C VAL A 368 10.90 -8.04 -25.87
N THR A 369 11.77 -7.13 -25.46
CA THR A 369 12.59 -6.33 -26.38
C THR A 369 13.83 -7.10 -26.88
N THR A 370 14.53 -7.81 -25.99
CA THR A 370 15.82 -8.42 -26.29
C THR A 370 15.76 -9.92 -26.61
N GLY A 371 14.63 -10.58 -26.34
CA GLY A 371 14.49 -12.03 -26.41
C GLY A 371 15.28 -12.77 -25.33
N LYS A 372 15.73 -12.08 -24.26
CA LYS A 372 16.57 -12.65 -23.20
C LYS A 372 15.95 -12.39 -21.85
N ASN A 373 15.78 -13.46 -21.07
CA ASN A 373 15.31 -13.36 -19.69
C ASN A 373 16.43 -12.86 -18.76
N ALA A 374 16.57 -11.53 -18.67
CA ALA A 374 17.59 -10.89 -17.84
C ALA A 374 17.35 -11.09 -16.34
N TYR A 375 16.09 -11.10 -15.91
CA TYR A 375 15.73 -11.29 -14.50
C TYR A 375 16.20 -12.64 -13.95
N CYS A 376 15.75 -13.76 -14.53
CA CYS A 376 16.15 -15.10 -14.08
C CYS A 376 17.66 -15.40 -14.31
N ALA A 377 18.31 -14.65 -15.20
CA ALA A 377 19.73 -14.82 -15.49
C ALA A 377 20.64 -14.05 -14.52
N ARG A 378 20.22 -12.88 -14.02
CA ARG A 378 21.12 -11.91 -13.36
C ARG A 378 20.58 -11.24 -12.10
N LEU A 379 19.26 -11.15 -11.94
CA LEU A 379 18.64 -10.42 -10.82
C LEU A 379 18.04 -11.37 -9.78
N CYS A 380 17.51 -12.52 -10.20
CA CYS A 380 16.90 -13.48 -9.29
C CYS A 380 17.93 -14.18 -8.38
N ALA A 381 17.83 -13.97 -7.07
CA ALA A 381 18.69 -14.58 -6.05
C ALA A 381 18.62 -16.12 -6.06
N HIS A 382 17.41 -16.67 -6.19
CA HIS A 382 17.22 -18.13 -6.20
C HIS A 382 17.90 -18.78 -7.41
N GLY A 383 17.74 -18.21 -8.60
CA GLY A 383 18.40 -18.70 -9.82
C GLY A 383 19.93 -18.60 -9.78
N ALA A 384 20.45 -17.57 -9.10
CA ALA A 384 21.88 -17.41 -8.84
C ALA A 384 22.40 -18.48 -7.86
N ALA A 385 21.72 -18.70 -6.74
CA ALA A 385 22.09 -19.70 -5.74
C ALA A 385 22.12 -21.11 -6.33
N GLN A 386 21.09 -21.50 -7.10
CA GLN A 386 21.07 -22.76 -7.83
C GLN A 386 22.24 -22.89 -8.82
N GLY A 387 22.60 -21.78 -9.48
CA GLY A 387 23.72 -21.71 -10.43
C GLY A 387 25.09 -21.87 -9.76
N ILE A 388 25.26 -21.35 -8.55
CA ILE A 388 26.46 -21.51 -7.73
C ILE A 388 26.58 -22.95 -7.26
N LEU A 389 25.52 -23.51 -6.64
CA LEU A 389 25.52 -24.87 -6.11
C LEU A 389 25.86 -25.93 -7.15
N PHE A 390 25.29 -25.81 -8.35
CA PHE A 390 25.59 -26.74 -9.46
C PHE A 390 27.06 -26.70 -9.90
N ARG A 391 27.79 -25.60 -9.65
CA ARG A 391 29.22 -25.50 -9.98
C ARG A 391 30.15 -26.03 -8.89
N LEU A 392 29.64 -26.22 -7.67
CA LEU A 392 30.41 -26.75 -6.54
C LEU A 392 30.42 -28.29 -6.52
N THR A 393 29.48 -28.92 -7.21
CA THR A 393 29.33 -30.37 -7.30
C THR A 393 29.92 -30.96 -8.58
N LYS A 394 30.38 -32.21 -8.50
CA LYS A 394 30.78 -33.02 -9.66
C LYS A 394 29.63 -33.91 -10.17
N TRP A 395 28.57 -34.04 -9.39
CA TRP A 395 27.50 -35.00 -9.63
C TRP A 395 26.52 -34.40 -10.62
N ARG A 396 26.34 -35.05 -11.78
CA ARG A 396 25.51 -34.54 -12.87
C ARG A 396 24.49 -35.59 -13.25
N TRP A 397 23.23 -35.31 -12.97
CA TRP A 397 22.13 -36.15 -13.39
C TRP A 397 21.45 -35.54 -14.61
N VAL A 398 21.28 -36.35 -15.66
CA VAL A 398 20.55 -35.97 -16.87
C VAL A 398 19.25 -36.77 -16.89
N PRO A 399 18.09 -36.14 -16.65
CA PRO A 399 16.81 -36.85 -16.67
C PRO A 399 16.54 -37.44 -18.06
N GLY A 400 15.99 -38.66 -18.11
CA GLY A 400 15.55 -39.27 -19.35
C GLY A 400 14.45 -38.46 -20.05
N ALA A 401 14.28 -38.63 -21.37
CA ALA A 401 13.40 -37.79 -22.19
C ALA A 401 11.93 -37.78 -21.73
N ARG A 402 11.41 -38.88 -21.18
CA ARG A 402 10.04 -38.95 -20.62
C ARG A 402 9.93 -38.12 -19.34
N THR A 403 10.84 -38.33 -18.39
CA THR A 403 10.92 -37.57 -17.13
C THR A 403 11.14 -36.08 -17.38
N HIS A 404 12.01 -35.73 -18.33
CA HIS A 404 12.26 -34.34 -18.71
C HIS A 404 10.99 -33.65 -19.25
N ARG A 405 10.19 -34.35 -20.08
CA ARG A 405 8.92 -33.82 -20.59
C ARG A 405 7.88 -33.64 -19.48
N GLY A 406 7.71 -34.65 -18.62
CA GLY A 406 6.77 -34.58 -17.49
C GLY A 406 7.13 -33.49 -16.46
N LEU A 407 8.41 -33.34 -16.11
CA LEU A 407 8.86 -32.27 -15.22
C LEU A 407 8.72 -30.88 -15.87
N LYS A 408 8.85 -30.77 -17.20
CA LYS A 408 8.62 -29.49 -17.90
C LYS A 408 7.14 -29.08 -17.90
N SER A 409 6.19 -30.02 -17.94
CA SER A 409 4.77 -29.69 -17.89
C SER A 409 4.32 -29.18 -16.53
N LEU A 410 5.05 -29.50 -15.45
CA LEU A 410 4.72 -29.01 -14.10
C LEU A 410 4.67 -27.47 -14.04
N ARG A 411 5.65 -26.76 -14.62
CA ARG A 411 5.63 -25.28 -14.62
C ARG A 411 4.40 -24.71 -15.33
N TRP A 412 3.98 -25.34 -16.43
CA TRP A 412 2.78 -24.95 -17.16
C TRP A 412 1.52 -25.20 -16.34
N LEU A 413 1.42 -26.35 -15.67
CA LEU A 413 0.31 -26.68 -14.78
C LEU A 413 0.23 -25.71 -13.60
N LEU A 414 1.36 -25.39 -12.97
CA LEU A 414 1.42 -24.42 -11.86
C LEU A 414 1.00 -23.02 -12.31
N LEU A 415 1.53 -22.52 -13.43
CA LEU A 415 1.12 -21.22 -13.96
C LEU A 415 -0.38 -21.19 -14.29
N THR A 416 -0.88 -22.24 -14.95
CA THR A 416 -2.30 -22.36 -15.30
C THR A 416 -3.17 -22.38 -14.05
N ALA A 417 -2.81 -23.17 -13.04
CA ALA A 417 -3.53 -23.24 -11.78
C ALA A 417 -3.56 -21.88 -11.08
N VAL A 418 -2.43 -21.18 -10.99
CA VAL A 418 -2.38 -19.83 -10.39
C VAL A 418 -3.29 -18.86 -11.14
N VAL A 419 -3.23 -18.81 -12.47
CA VAL A 419 -4.06 -17.89 -13.27
C VAL A 419 -5.54 -18.21 -13.14
N LEU A 420 -5.94 -19.48 -13.17
CA LEU A 420 -7.34 -19.88 -13.03
C LEU A 420 -7.88 -19.56 -11.63
N LEU A 421 -7.14 -19.92 -10.58
CA LEU A 421 -7.51 -19.59 -9.20
C LEU A 421 -7.56 -18.06 -9.00
N ALA A 422 -6.64 -17.33 -9.63
CA ALA A 422 -6.65 -15.87 -9.59
C ALA A 422 -7.90 -15.29 -10.27
N ALA A 423 -8.29 -15.82 -11.43
CA ALA A 423 -9.47 -15.41 -12.19
C ALA A 423 -10.79 -15.74 -11.48
N MET A 424 -10.82 -16.79 -10.65
CA MET A 424 -11.96 -17.13 -9.78
C MET A 424 -12.14 -16.17 -8.59
N GLY A 425 -11.32 -15.12 -8.48
CA GLY A 425 -11.43 -14.14 -7.40
C GLY A 425 -10.92 -14.64 -6.04
N LEU A 426 -10.23 -15.79 -5.98
CA LEU A 426 -9.67 -16.29 -4.73
C LEU A 426 -8.62 -15.31 -4.19
N ARG A 427 -8.92 -14.63 -3.08
CA ARG A 427 -8.01 -13.76 -2.33
C ARG A 427 -7.03 -14.58 -1.47
N ARG A 428 -6.41 -15.60 -2.06
CA ARG A 428 -5.38 -16.41 -1.39
C ARG A 428 -3.99 -15.88 -1.73
N ASP A 429 -3.05 -16.13 -0.84
CA ASP A 429 -1.64 -15.84 -1.09
C ASP A 429 -1.08 -16.79 -2.17
N PHE A 430 -0.68 -16.21 -3.29
CA PHE A 430 -0.04 -16.92 -4.40
C PHE A 430 1.48 -16.94 -4.31
N SER A 431 2.11 -16.28 -3.33
CA SER A 431 3.56 -16.37 -3.13
C SER A 431 3.97 -17.73 -2.55
N ALA A 432 3.04 -18.42 -1.86
CA ALA A 432 3.26 -19.75 -1.28
C ALA A 432 3.78 -20.82 -2.27
N VAL A 433 3.51 -20.67 -3.57
CA VAL A 433 3.94 -21.62 -4.63
C VAL A 433 5.38 -21.37 -5.11
N GLU A 434 6.08 -20.39 -4.54
CA GLU A 434 7.44 -20.00 -4.91
C GLU A 434 8.34 -19.80 -3.68
N PRO A 435 9.66 -20.00 -3.80
CA PRO A 435 10.59 -19.94 -2.67
C PRO A 435 11.08 -18.52 -2.38
N PHE A 436 10.45 -17.50 -2.98
CA PHE A 436 11.04 -16.17 -3.08
C PHE A 436 11.05 -15.43 -1.74
N ASP A 437 10.00 -15.59 -0.94
CA ASP A 437 9.88 -14.87 0.32
C ASP A 437 10.93 -15.30 1.34
N VAL A 438 11.41 -16.56 1.25
CA VAL A 438 12.49 -17.10 2.12
C VAL A 438 13.76 -16.24 2.05
N TRP A 439 14.03 -15.58 0.93
CA TRP A 439 15.17 -14.67 0.81
C TRP A 439 15.03 -13.40 1.65
N SER A 440 13.80 -12.93 1.87
CA SER A 440 13.49 -11.70 2.59
C SER A 440 13.19 -11.95 4.07
N VAL A 441 12.29 -12.89 4.35
CA VAL A 441 11.82 -13.14 5.72
C VAL A 441 12.44 -14.36 6.37
N GLY A 442 13.02 -15.28 5.61
CA GLY A 442 13.53 -16.55 6.14
C GLY A 442 12.46 -17.64 6.20
N PHE A 443 12.64 -18.60 7.10
CA PHE A 443 11.87 -19.86 7.15
C PHE A 443 10.58 -19.74 7.97
N TYR A 444 9.72 -18.77 7.67
CA TYR A 444 8.46 -18.55 8.39
C TYR A 444 7.28 -19.38 7.85
N ALA A 445 7.22 -19.60 6.53
CA ALA A 445 6.18 -20.41 5.90
C ALA A 445 6.72 -21.77 5.44
N LEU A 446 6.01 -22.84 5.75
CA LEU A 446 6.46 -24.22 5.49
C LEU A 446 6.62 -24.50 3.99
N ILE A 447 5.62 -24.15 3.17
CA ILE A 447 5.61 -24.51 1.75
C ILE A 447 6.74 -23.80 0.98
N PRO A 448 6.89 -22.45 1.03
CA PRO A 448 8.04 -21.77 0.42
C PRO A 448 9.40 -22.29 0.90
N SER A 449 9.51 -22.61 2.20
CA SER A 449 10.72 -23.16 2.80
C SER A 449 11.10 -24.51 2.20
N VAL A 450 10.13 -25.42 2.06
CA VAL A 450 10.34 -26.74 1.45
C VAL A 450 10.72 -26.59 -0.02
N ILE A 451 10.03 -25.73 -0.78
CA ILE A 451 10.36 -25.47 -2.18
C ILE A 451 11.77 -24.89 -2.30
N TRP A 452 12.16 -23.99 -1.40
CA TRP A 452 13.49 -23.39 -1.37
C TRP A 452 14.57 -24.45 -1.13
N VAL A 453 14.42 -25.27 -0.08
CA VAL A 453 15.39 -26.32 0.27
C VAL A 453 15.48 -27.36 -0.85
N LEU A 454 14.36 -27.92 -1.29
CA LEU A 454 14.33 -28.92 -2.36
C LEU A 454 14.89 -28.36 -3.67
N GLY A 455 14.55 -27.12 -4.02
CA GLY A 455 15.04 -26.45 -5.21
C GLY A 455 16.56 -26.31 -5.22
N LEU A 456 17.16 -25.95 -4.09
CA LEU A 456 18.62 -25.85 -3.94
C LEU A 456 19.30 -27.23 -3.90
N VAL A 457 18.76 -28.19 -3.15
CA VAL A 457 19.30 -29.56 -3.08
C VAL A 457 19.29 -30.23 -4.46
N LEU A 458 18.18 -30.16 -5.19
CA LEU A 458 18.09 -30.72 -6.54
C LEU A 458 19.04 -30.02 -7.53
N SER A 459 19.42 -28.78 -7.25
CA SER A 459 20.38 -28.03 -8.07
C SER A 459 21.82 -28.51 -7.93
N LEU A 460 22.11 -29.36 -6.94
CA LEU A 460 23.36 -30.09 -6.86
C LEU A 460 23.49 -31.19 -7.93
N PHE A 461 22.38 -31.58 -8.57
CA PHE A 461 22.36 -32.67 -9.56
C PHE A 461 21.95 -32.19 -10.95
N VAL A 462 21.01 -31.24 -11.01
CA VAL A 462 20.47 -30.69 -12.26
C VAL A 462 20.66 -29.18 -12.29
N PRO A 463 21.23 -28.59 -13.35
CA PRO A 463 21.45 -27.15 -13.42
C PRO A 463 20.12 -26.40 -13.33
N LYS A 464 20.03 -25.50 -12.33
CA LYS A 464 18.83 -24.68 -12.05
C LYS A 464 17.54 -25.51 -11.97
N ALA A 465 17.56 -26.63 -11.24
CA ALA A 465 16.46 -27.61 -11.14
C ALA A 465 15.07 -26.98 -10.95
N TYR A 466 14.88 -26.19 -9.88
CA TYR A 466 13.64 -25.46 -9.63
C TYR A 466 13.25 -24.47 -10.74
N CYS A 467 14.12 -23.55 -11.16
CA CYS A 467 13.80 -22.67 -12.31
C CYS A 467 13.41 -23.44 -13.58
N LYS A 468 13.99 -24.62 -13.81
CA LYS A 468 13.76 -25.45 -14.99
C LYS A 468 12.48 -26.27 -14.95
N TYR A 469 11.97 -26.64 -13.76
CA TYR A 469 10.86 -27.58 -13.62
C TYR A 469 9.74 -27.15 -12.67
N GLY A 470 9.98 -26.22 -11.75
CA GLY A 470 9.02 -25.85 -10.70
C GLY A 470 8.66 -24.36 -10.61
N CYS A 471 9.36 -23.46 -11.27
CA CYS A 471 9.10 -22.02 -11.16
C CYS A 471 8.03 -21.54 -12.17
N PRO A 472 6.82 -21.15 -11.73
CA PRO A 472 5.79 -20.57 -12.60
C PRO A 472 6.18 -19.18 -13.11
N THR A 473 6.78 -18.31 -12.27
CA THR A 473 7.24 -16.98 -12.73
C THR A 473 8.31 -17.10 -13.82
N GLY A 474 9.27 -18.02 -13.64
CA GLY A 474 10.30 -18.29 -14.64
C GLY A 474 9.72 -18.78 -15.97
N TYR A 475 8.65 -19.57 -15.92
CA TYR A 475 7.93 -20.04 -17.10
C TYR A 475 7.16 -18.92 -17.80
N LEU A 476 6.49 -18.04 -17.05
CA LEU A 476 5.85 -16.84 -17.60
C LEU A 476 6.87 -15.96 -18.35
N LEU A 477 7.99 -15.63 -17.71
CA LEU A 477 9.03 -14.82 -18.32
C LEU A 477 9.74 -15.51 -19.50
N GLU A 478 9.81 -16.85 -19.51
CA GLU A 478 10.29 -17.62 -20.67
C GLU A 478 9.36 -17.45 -21.87
N HIS A 479 8.03 -17.40 -21.69
CA HIS A 479 7.07 -17.18 -22.78
C HIS A 479 7.24 -15.80 -23.42
N LEU A 480 7.55 -14.78 -22.61
CA LEU A 480 7.81 -13.43 -23.11
C LEU A 480 9.05 -13.33 -24.02
N THR A 481 9.96 -14.31 -24.01
CA THR A 481 11.12 -14.34 -24.91
C THR A 481 10.83 -14.91 -26.30
N ALA A 482 9.71 -15.63 -26.47
CA ALA A 482 9.42 -16.44 -27.67
C ALA A 482 8.70 -15.67 -28.79
N SER A 483 8.27 -14.43 -28.55
CA SER A 483 7.32 -13.68 -29.38
C SER A 483 7.92 -12.97 -30.62
N ARG A 484 9.05 -13.43 -31.16
CA ARG A 484 9.55 -12.90 -32.45
C ARG A 484 8.88 -13.60 -33.64
N GLY A 485 7.66 -13.16 -33.94
CA GLY A 485 7.07 -13.19 -35.29
C GLY A 485 6.39 -14.48 -35.77
N ARG A 486 6.19 -15.50 -34.92
CA ARG A 486 5.42 -16.71 -35.28
C ARG A 486 4.53 -17.15 -34.12
N PHE A 487 3.22 -17.17 -34.34
CA PHE A 487 2.24 -17.66 -33.38
C PHE A 487 2.41 -19.18 -33.16
N GLN A 488 2.75 -19.57 -31.94
CA GLN A 488 2.83 -20.96 -31.51
C GLN A 488 1.52 -21.37 -30.80
N PRO A 489 1.16 -22.66 -30.75
CA PRO A 489 0.01 -23.12 -29.95
C PRO A 489 0.07 -22.71 -28.47
N ARG A 490 1.27 -22.50 -27.94
CA ARG A 490 1.49 -21.97 -26.58
C ARG A 490 1.05 -20.51 -26.44
N ASP A 491 1.17 -19.72 -27.49
CA ASP A 491 0.72 -18.32 -27.51
C ASP A 491 -0.81 -18.25 -27.49
N GLY A 492 -1.49 -19.19 -28.17
CA GLY A 492 -2.94 -19.34 -28.08
C GLY A 492 -3.43 -19.69 -26.67
N TRP A 493 -2.74 -20.59 -25.98
CA TRP A 493 -3.02 -20.90 -24.57
C TRP A 493 -2.75 -19.72 -23.64
N ALA A 494 -1.64 -19.00 -23.82
CA ALA A 494 -1.35 -17.80 -23.06
C ALA A 494 -2.40 -16.70 -23.30
N GLY A 495 -2.85 -16.52 -24.55
CA GLY A 495 -3.94 -15.62 -24.92
C GLY A 495 -5.27 -16.00 -24.28
N LEU A 496 -5.61 -17.29 -24.25
CA LEU A 496 -6.81 -17.79 -23.55
C LEU A 496 -6.73 -17.53 -22.04
N LEU A 497 -5.60 -17.80 -21.41
CA LEU A 497 -5.39 -17.52 -19.98
C LEU A 497 -5.50 -16.01 -19.67
N ALA A 498 -4.94 -15.16 -20.52
CA ALA A 498 -5.06 -13.71 -20.39
C ALA A 498 -6.53 -13.26 -20.56
N LEU A 499 -7.27 -13.84 -21.50
CA LEU A 499 -8.69 -13.56 -21.69
C LEU A 499 -9.53 -14.00 -20.48
N ILE A 500 -9.28 -15.19 -19.93
CA ILE A 500 -9.95 -15.70 -18.73
C ILE A 500 -9.65 -14.78 -17.53
N ALA A 501 -8.38 -14.39 -17.34
CA ALA A 501 -8.00 -13.46 -16.28
C ALA A 501 -8.70 -12.10 -16.44
N TRP A 502 -8.74 -11.56 -17.66
CA TRP A 502 -9.43 -10.30 -17.96
C TRP A 502 -10.94 -10.39 -17.71
N LEU A 503 -11.60 -11.46 -18.16
CA LEU A 503 -13.02 -11.71 -17.89
C LEU A 503 -13.29 -11.87 -16.40
N GLY A 504 -12.42 -12.57 -15.66
CA GLY A 504 -12.55 -12.73 -14.21
C GLY A 504 -12.50 -11.39 -13.47
N VAL A 505 -11.55 -10.53 -13.82
CA VAL A 505 -11.45 -9.16 -13.28
C VAL A 505 -12.67 -8.33 -13.66
N TRP A 506 -13.12 -8.41 -14.92
CA TRP A 506 -14.28 -7.65 -15.40
C TRP A 506 -15.59 -8.06 -14.73
N VAL A 507 -15.82 -9.35 -14.49
CA VAL A 507 -17.00 -9.86 -13.78
C VAL A 507 -16.95 -9.45 -12.30
N ALA A 508 -15.79 -9.61 -11.64
CA ALA A 508 -15.63 -9.23 -10.24
C ALA A 508 -15.86 -7.73 -10.02
N GLY A 509 -15.39 -6.87 -10.94
CA GLY A 509 -15.57 -5.42 -10.87
C GLY A 509 -16.99 -4.92 -11.15
N ARG A 510 -17.93 -5.79 -11.58
CA ARG A 510 -19.36 -5.46 -11.69
C ARG A 510 -20.18 -5.92 -10.48
N MET A 511 -19.62 -6.77 -9.63
CA MET A 511 -20.29 -7.34 -8.45
C MET A 511 -19.92 -6.62 -7.15
N ALA A 512 -18.81 -5.88 -7.14
CA ALA A 512 -18.46 -4.90 -6.11
C ALA A 512 -19.03 -3.54 -6.48
#